data_AF-A0A137R1A0-F1
#
_entry.id   AF-A0A137R1A0-F1
#
_cell.length_a   1.000
_cell.length_b   1.000
_cell.length_c   1.000
_cell.angle_alpha   90.00
_cell.angle_beta   90.00
_cell.angle_gamma   90.00
#
_symmetry.space_group_name_H-M   'P 1'
#
loop_
_entity.id
_entity.type
_entity.pdbx_description
1 polymer ?
#
loop_
_entity_poly.entity_id
_entity_poly.type
_entity_poly.pdbx_seq_one_letter_code
_entity_poly.pdbx_strand_id
1 'polypeptide(L)' 'AGPIAYGICQTGCNVVAVACYAAAGFTFGTIAAPVAPPAILACNAALGTCSAACAAVVLTPTL' A
#
# COMPACT_ATOMS: atom_id res chain seq x y z
N ALA A 1 18.48 -5.88 4.71
CA ALA A 1 17.47 -6.74 4.02
C ALA A 1 17.43 -6.36 2.53
N GLY A 2 16.75 -7.12 1.66
CA GLY A 2 16.79 -6.92 0.20
C GLY A 2 15.44 -6.99 -0.53
N PRO A 3 15.47 -6.98 -1.88
CA PRO A 3 14.26 -6.84 -2.72
C PRO A 3 13.17 -7.89 -2.52
N ILE A 4 13.54 -9.13 -2.21
CA ILE A 4 12.56 -10.20 -1.94
C ILE A 4 11.74 -9.87 -0.68
N ALA A 5 12.41 -9.42 0.39
CA ALA A 5 11.74 -9.00 1.62
C ALA A 5 10.83 -7.80 1.37
N TYR A 6 11.24 -6.87 0.50
CA TYR A 6 10.39 -5.75 0.07
C TYR A 6 9.14 -6.23 -0.66
N GLY A 7 9.27 -7.17 -1.61
CA GLY A 7 8.12 -7.72 -2.33
C GLY A 7 7.11 -8.39 -1.39
N ILE A 8 7.57 -9.13 -0.39
CA ILE A 8 6.70 -9.76 0.62
C ILE A 8 5.98 -8.70 1.47
N CYS A 9 6.72 -7.71 1.98
CA CYS A 9 6.16 -6.64 2.81
C CYS A 9 5.14 -5.80 2.02
N GLN A 10 5.48 -5.42 0.79
CA GLN A 10 4.58 -4.69 -0.10
C GLN A 10 3.32 -5.50 -0.43
N THR A 11 3.43 -6.81 -0.63
CA THR A 11 2.25 -7.67 -0.83
C THR A 11 1.31 -7.58 0.36
N GLY A 12 1.83 -7.59 1.58
CA GLY A 12 1.04 -7.35 2.79
C GLY A 12 0.34 -5.99 2.78
N CYS A 13 1.06 -4.90 2.45
CA CYS A 13 0.45 -3.58 2.32
C CYS A 13 -0.67 -3.54 1.27
N ASN A 14 -0.50 -4.24 0.14
CA ASN A 14 -1.53 -4.33 -0.90
C ASN A 14 -2.78 -5.09 -0.42
N VAL A 15 -2.63 -6.16 0.36
CA VAL A 15 -3.78 -6.87 0.96
C VAL A 15 -4.57 -5.92 1.88
N VAL A 16 -3.88 -5.11 2.69
CA VAL A 16 -4.54 -4.11 3.55
C VAL A 16 -5.25 -3.04 2.71
N ALA A 17 -4.65 -2.58 1.62
CA ALA A 17 -5.28 -1.63 0.71
C ALA A 17 -6.56 -2.20 0.07
N VAL A 18 -6.53 -3.46 -0.38
CA VAL A 18 -7.70 -4.18 -0.90
C VAL A 18 -8.80 -4.25 0.15
N ALA A 19 -8.47 -4.60 1.40
CA ALA A 19 -9.44 -4.65 2.49
C ALA A 19 -10.05 -3.26 2.80
N CYS A 20 -9.24 -2.20 2.80
CA CYS A 20 -9.69 -0.83 3.01
C CYS A 20 -10.67 -0.37 1.92
N TYR A 21 -10.34 -0.66 0.66
CA TYR A 21 -11.22 -0.39 -0.48
C TYR A 21 -12.54 -1.16 -0.39
N ALA A 22 -12.47 -2.45 -0.06
CA ALA A 22 -13.66 -3.30 0.10
C ALA A 22 -14.58 -2.79 1.23
N ALA A 23 -14.01 -2.36 2.36
CA ALA A 23 -14.75 -1.74 3.45
C ALA A 23 -15.43 -0.42 3.03
N ALA A 24 -14.84 0.31 2.08
CA ALA A 24 -15.42 1.50 1.46
C ALA A 24 -16.42 1.19 0.33
N GLY A 25 -16.63 -0.09 -0.04
CA GLY A 25 -17.53 -0.51 -1.10
C GLY A 25 -16.95 -0.41 -2.52
N PHE A 26 -15.62 -0.33 -2.65
CA PHE A 26 -14.93 -0.23 -3.95
C PHE A 26 -14.02 -1.42 -4.21
N THR A 27 -13.78 -1.69 -5.50
CA THR A 27 -12.75 -2.65 -5.93
C THR A 27 -11.41 -1.92 -6.05
N PHE A 28 -10.35 -2.52 -5.52
CA PHE A 28 -9.00 -1.93 -5.59
C PHE A 28 -8.53 -1.76 -7.04
N GLY A 29 -7.93 -0.60 -7.35
CA GLY A 29 -7.37 -0.30 -8.66
C GLY A 29 -8.36 0.04 -9.77
N THR A 30 -9.68 0.08 -9.51
CA THR A 30 -10.69 0.37 -10.55
C THR A 30 -11.08 1.85 -10.64
N ILE A 31 -10.72 2.65 -9.63
CA ILE A 31 -11.07 4.07 -9.56
C ILE A 31 -9.92 4.92 -10.10
N ALA A 32 -10.20 5.70 -11.13
CA ALA A 32 -9.23 6.65 -11.68
C ALA A 32 -8.93 7.76 -10.66
N ALA A 33 -7.66 8.10 -10.47
CA ALA A 33 -7.21 9.04 -9.46
C ALA A 33 -7.96 10.40 -9.43
N PRO A 34 -8.30 11.04 -10.58
CA PRO A 34 -8.99 12.33 -10.57
C PRO A 34 -10.41 12.31 -9.98
N VAL A 35 -11.04 11.13 -9.92
CA VAL A 35 -12.43 10.95 -9.43
C VAL A 35 -12.46 10.12 -8.13
N ALA A 36 -11.32 9.91 -7.50
CA ALA A 36 -11.23 9.10 -6.29
C ALA A 36 -11.92 9.80 -5.11
N PRO A 37 -12.88 9.14 -4.43
CA PRO A 37 -13.51 9.72 -3.26
C PRO A 37 -12.54 9.76 -2.07
N PRO A 38 -12.80 10.60 -1.05
CA PRO A 38 -11.87 10.81 0.07
C PRO A 38 -11.42 9.54 0.79
N ALA A 39 -12.33 8.57 0.97
CA ALA A 39 -12.01 7.28 1.59
C ALA A 39 -10.94 6.50 0.80
N ILE A 40 -10.99 6.55 -0.53
CA ILE A 40 -10.04 5.88 -1.41
C ILE A 40 -8.68 6.57 -1.42
N LEU A 41 -8.67 7.90 -1.39
CA LEU A 41 -7.44 8.66 -1.20
C LEU A 41 -6.76 8.31 0.14
N ALA A 42 -7.54 8.14 1.21
CA ALA A 42 -7.02 7.73 2.52
C ALA A 42 -6.44 6.30 2.49
N CYS A 43 -7.14 5.33 1.87
CA CYS A 43 -6.63 3.97 1.70
C CYS A 43 -5.29 3.96 0.93
N ASN A 44 -5.17 4.75 -0.14
CA ASN A 44 -3.94 4.85 -0.92
C ASN A 44 -2.81 5.55 -0.17
N ALA A 45 -3.12 6.60 0.60
CA ALA A 45 -2.13 7.25 1.45
C ALA A 45 -1.55 6.25 2.47
N ALA A 46 -2.41 5.45 3.12
CA ALA A 46 -1.99 4.40 4.04
C ALA A 46 -1.12 3.33 3.35
N LEU A 47 -1.50 2.89 2.14
CA LEU A 47 -0.70 1.99 1.31
C LEU A 47 0.69 2.57 1.02
N GLY A 48 0.76 3.84 0.63
CA GLY A 48 2.01 4.55 0.38
C GLY A 48 2.91 4.60 1.61
N THR A 49 2.34 4.96 2.78
CA THR A 49 3.07 4.97 4.05
C THR A 49 3.59 3.58 4.42
N CYS A 50 2.76 2.54 4.30
CA CYS A 50 3.16 1.16 4.56
C CYS A 50 4.32 0.73 3.65
N SER A 51 4.23 1.02 2.35
CA SER A 51 5.25 0.66 1.37
C SER A 51 6.57 1.41 1.61
N ALA A 52 6.49 2.69 1.97
CA ALA A 52 7.67 3.49 2.32
C ALA A 52 8.37 2.94 3.58
N ALA A 53 7.61 2.55 4.61
CA ALA A 53 8.14 1.91 5.80
C ALA A 53 8.80 0.55 5.46
N CYS A 54 8.15 -0.27 4.64
CA CYS A 54 8.73 -1.52 4.13
C CYS A 54 10.08 -1.24 3.47
N ALA A 55 10.15 -0.29 2.53
CA ALA A 55 11.38 0.06 1.85
C ALA A 55 12.48 0.52 2.83
N ALA A 56 12.14 1.38 3.80
CA ALA A 56 13.08 1.87 4.78
C ALA A 56 13.68 0.75 5.65
N VAL A 57 12.88 -0.24 6.04
CA VAL A 57 13.35 -1.35 6.90
C VAL A 57 14.09 -2.41 6.08
N VAL A 58 13.63 -2.68 4.85
CA VAL A 58 14.06 -3.88 4.13
C VAL A 58 14.94 -3.62 2.92
N LEU A 59 15.18 -2.37 2.52
CA LEU A 59 16.11 -2.04 1.43
C LEU A 59 17.31 -1.21 1.90
N THR A 60 17.30 -0.74 3.14
CA THR A 60 18.47 -0.06 3.70
C THR A 60 19.55 -1.09 4.08
N PRO A 61 20.82 -0.79 3.80
CA PRO A 61 21.93 -1.57 4.33
C PRO A 61 21.91 -1.49 5.86
N THR A 62 21.87 -2.64 6.52
CA THR A 62 22.18 -2.73 7.94
C THR A 62 23.70 -2.65 8.07
N LEU A 63 24.20 -1.67 8.83
CA LEU A 63 25.62 -1.58 9.24
C LEU A 63 26.14 -2.89 9.83
#